data_AF-X0X0X7-F1
#
_entry.id   AF-X0X0X7-F1
#
_cell.length_a   1.000
_cell.length_b   1.000
_cell.length_c   1.000
_cell.angle_alpha   90.00
_cell.angle_beta   90.00
_cell.angle_gamma   90.00
#
_symmetry.space_group_name_H-M   'P 1'
#
loop_
_entity.id
_entity.type
_entity.pdbx_description
1 polymer ?
#
loop_
_entity_poly.entity_id
_entity_poly.type
_entity_poly.pdbx_seq_one_letter_code
_entity_poly.pdbx_strand_id
1 'polypeptide(L)'
;PTFTTLTLSTIAAEDSDVDKFLVDSSGLIKYRTGIQVLSDIGASASGHNHSGVYQPLDVELTSLALLSYAAASFVKMTGVNTFALRTLQETSDDLEATIDHDNLFNFTSDEHFLQSAITEVGTIATGVWEGTDVGVSHGGTGQSTALAGFDALCPTGTKGDLAVYGGSSASVALGVGTNDQVLTADSNEASGIKWADAAGGGGYNPVPVCTSYGTEAILSSGSNDEITGSNQACDWVWLANQDNYKYLLIAG
;
A
#
# COMPACT_ATOMS: atom_id res chain seq x y z
N PRO A 1 -14.99 43.67 -109.69
CA PRO A 1 -15.35 42.26 -110.01
C PRO A 1 -15.99 41.61 -108.78
N THR A 2 -17.21 41.11 -108.91
CA THR A 2 -17.85 40.28 -107.89
C THR A 2 -17.34 38.85 -108.04
N PHE A 3 -16.56 38.37 -107.09
CA PHE A 3 -16.13 36.97 -107.04
C PHE A 3 -17.26 36.15 -106.42
N THR A 4 -17.79 35.15 -107.13
CA THR A 4 -18.91 34.30 -106.69
C THR A 4 -18.47 33.14 -105.82
N THR A 5 -17.17 32.82 -105.80
CA THR A 5 -16.60 31.70 -105.05
C THR A 5 -15.20 32.05 -104.55
N LEU A 6 -14.96 31.84 -103.25
CA LEU A 6 -13.63 31.88 -102.63
C LEU A 6 -13.16 30.44 -102.40
N THR A 7 -12.13 30.00 -103.11
CA THR A 7 -11.53 28.67 -102.91
C THR A 7 -10.26 28.82 -102.08
N LEU A 8 -10.26 28.27 -100.87
CA LEU A 8 -9.07 28.20 -100.01
C LEU A 8 -8.31 26.90 -100.31
N SER A 9 -7.10 27.00 -100.88
CA SER A 9 -6.30 25.84 -101.26
C SER A 9 -5.52 25.23 -100.09
N THR A 10 -5.23 26.00 -99.04
CA THR A 10 -4.48 25.55 -97.85
C THR A 10 -4.83 26.43 -96.66
N ILE A 11 -4.88 25.83 -95.47
CA ILE A 11 -4.97 26.53 -94.19
C ILE A 11 -3.79 26.02 -93.35
N ALA A 12 -2.80 26.87 -93.09
CA ALA A 12 -1.65 26.53 -92.27
C ALA A 12 -1.94 26.83 -90.79
N ALA A 13 -1.31 26.09 -89.87
CA ALA A 13 -1.30 26.46 -88.46
C ALA A 13 -0.36 27.65 -88.25
N GLU A 14 -0.75 28.56 -87.36
CA GLU A 14 0.05 29.72 -86.99
C GLU A 14 0.86 29.42 -85.72
N ASP A 15 2.10 29.93 -85.64
CA ASP A 15 3.00 29.68 -84.50
C ASP A 15 2.74 30.61 -83.30
N SER A 16 1.77 31.52 -83.41
CA SER A 16 1.39 32.48 -82.36
C SER A 16 -0.09 32.86 -82.47
N ASP A 17 -0.63 33.47 -81.41
CA ASP A 17 -2.03 33.89 -81.37
C ASP A 17 -2.33 34.90 -82.47
N VAL A 18 -3.14 34.48 -83.44
CA VAL A 18 -3.70 35.37 -84.43
C VAL A 18 -4.99 35.91 -83.85
N ASP A 19 -4.90 37.11 -83.27
CA ASP A 19 -6.00 37.86 -82.66
C ASP A 19 -7.25 38.01 -83.54
N LYS A 20 -7.30 37.50 -84.77
CA LYS A 20 -8.39 37.61 -85.74
C LYS A 20 -8.72 36.25 -86.39
N PHE A 21 -9.96 35.81 -86.22
CA PHE A 21 -10.53 34.60 -86.81
C PHE A 21 -11.50 34.98 -87.93
N LEU A 22 -11.44 34.30 -89.07
CA LEU A 22 -12.41 34.48 -90.15
C LEU A 22 -13.75 33.82 -89.78
N VAL A 23 -14.85 34.53 -90.03
CA VAL A 23 -16.21 34.03 -89.84
C VAL A 23 -17.07 34.34 -91.07
N ASP A 24 -17.98 33.45 -91.41
CA ASP A 24 -19.05 33.75 -92.36
C ASP A 24 -20.21 34.46 -91.64
N SER A 25 -20.74 35.51 -92.28
CA SER A 25 -21.90 36.24 -91.82
C SER A 25 -22.81 36.50 -93.00
N SER A 26 -23.71 35.55 -93.24
CA SER A 26 -24.75 35.63 -94.27
C SER A 26 -24.19 35.81 -95.69
N GLY A 27 -23.10 35.11 -96.01
CA GLY A 27 -22.45 35.16 -97.33
C GLY A 27 -21.38 36.24 -97.47
N LEU A 28 -20.98 36.88 -96.37
CA LEU A 28 -19.86 37.82 -96.29
C LEU A 28 -18.83 37.29 -95.29
N ILE A 29 -17.58 37.15 -95.72
CA ILE A 29 -16.47 36.82 -94.81
C ILE A 29 -16.09 38.07 -94.01
N LYS A 30 -16.14 37.95 -92.68
CA LYS A 30 -15.73 38.96 -91.71
C LYS A 30 -14.63 38.38 -90.82
N TYR A 31 -13.97 39.22 -90.02
CA TYR A 31 -13.10 38.75 -88.94
C TYR A 31 -13.72 39.05 -87.58
N ARG A 32 -13.44 38.19 -86.62
CA ARG A 32 -13.73 38.36 -85.19
C ARG A 32 -12.41 38.34 -84.44
N THR A 33 -12.25 39.22 -83.46
CA THR A 33 -11.06 39.18 -82.61
C THR A 33 -11.04 37.94 -81.71
N GLY A 34 -9.89 37.55 -81.15
CA GLY A 34 -9.82 36.43 -80.18
C GLY A 34 -10.79 36.60 -79.01
N ILE A 35 -10.93 37.83 -78.50
CA ILE A 35 -11.91 38.18 -77.44
C ILE A 35 -13.36 38.01 -77.93
N GLN A 36 -13.64 38.41 -79.16
CA GLN A 36 -14.97 38.25 -79.75
C GLN A 36 -15.33 36.78 -79.96
N VAL A 37 -14.38 35.94 -80.40
CA VAL A 37 -14.57 34.49 -80.52
C VAL A 37 -14.77 33.86 -79.16
N LEU A 38 -13.98 34.25 -78.15
CA LEU A 38 -14.16 33.80 -76.77
C LEU A 38 -15.59 34.03 -76.28
N SER A 39 -16.15 35.22 -76.58
CA SER A 39 -17.55 35.55 -76.32
C SER A 39 -18.53 34.73 -77.16
N ASP A 40 -18.25 34.52 -78.45
CA ASP A 40 -19.16 33.83 -79.38
C ASP A 40 -19.31 32.34 -79.04
N ILE A 41 -18.25 31.69 -78.54
CA ILE A 41 -18.23 30.27 -78.18
C ILE A 41 -18.54 30.00 -76.69
N GLY A 42 -18.74 31.05 -75.89
CA GLY A 42 -18.99 30.94 -74.45
C GLY A 42 -17.82 30.34 -73.65
N ALA A 43 -16.58 30.47 -74.14
CA ALA A 43 -15.40 30.00 -73.44
C ALA A 43 -14.90 31.03 -72.42
N SER A 44 -14.23 30.57 -71.36
CA SER A 44 -13.60 31.42 -70.34
C SER A 44 -12.10 31.55 -70.62
N ALA A 45 -11.52 32.72 -70.35
CA ALA A 45 -10.07 32.89 -70.32
C ALA A 45 -9.43 31.91 -69.31
N SER A 46 -8.23 31.39 -69.60
CA SER A 46 -7.49 30.34 -68.86
C SER A 46 -7.05 30.73 -67.43
N GLY A 47 -8.00 31.16 -66.61
CA GLY A 47 -7.89 31.25 -65.16
C GLY A 47 -9.12 30.59 -64.57
N HIS A 48 -9.17 29.26 -64.57
CA HIS A 48 -10.24 28.57 -63.86
C HIS A 48 -10.07 28.86 -62.36
N ASN A 49 -10.93 29.74 -61.84
CA ASN A 49 -11.06 29.98 -60.42
C ASN A 49 -11.73 28.76 -59.80
N HIS A 50 -10.93 27.87 -59.23
CA HIS A 50 -11.44 26.69 -58.54
C HIS A 50 -11.99 27.01 -57.14
N SER A 51 -12.12 28.27 -56.70
CA SER A 51 -12.77 28.60 -55.40
C SER A 51 -14.25 28.19 -55.32
N GLY A 52 -14.89 27.88 -56.46
CA GLY A 52 -16.22 27.27 -56.51
C GLY A 52 -16.21 25.73 -56.56
N VAL A 53 -15.03 25.10 -56.62
CA VAL A 53 -14.83 23.64 -56.75
C VAL A 53 -14.04 23.08 -55.56
N TYR A 54 -13.01 23.78 -55.10
CA TYR A 54 -12.32 23.61 -53.84
C TYR A 54 -12.85 24.61 -52.82
N GLN A 55 -12.79 24.23 -51.54
CA GLN A 55 -13.07 25.17 -50.47
C GLN A 55 -12.08 26.36 -50.60
N PRO A 56 -12.57 27.61 -50.69
CA PRO A 56 -11.70 28.78 -50.72
C PRO A 56 -10.74 28.73 -49.54
N LEU A 57 -9.50 29.21 -49.71
CA LEU A 57 -8.61 29.38 -48.57
C LEU A 57 -9.29 30.29 -47.55
N ASP A 58 -9.60 29.73 -46.39
CA ASP A 58 -10.19 30.42 -45.27
C ASP A 58 -9.31 30.25 -44.02
N VAL A 59 -9.75 30.85 -42.93
CA VAL A 59 -9.04 30.83 -41.66
C VAL A 59 -8.95 29.42 -41.05
N GLU A 60 -9.95 28.56 -41.28
CA GLU A 60 -9.94 27.19 -40.79
C GLU A 60 -8.89 26.35 -41.52
N LEU A 61 -8.90 26.41 -42.85
CA LEU A 61 -7.96 25.70 -43.71
C LEU A 61 -6.52 26.21 -43.51
N THR A 62 -6.36 27.52 -43.29
CA THR A 62 -5.07 28.12 -42.93
C THR A 62 -4.55 27.52 -41.61
N SER A 63 -5.39 27.45 -40.57
CA SER A 63 -4.98 26.88 -39.29
C SER A 63 -4.66 25.39 -39.39
N LEU A 64 -5.41 24.63 -40.18
CA LEU A 64 -5.19 23.20 -40.36
C LEU A 64 -3.91 22.93 -41.15
N ALA A 65 -3.62 23.75 -42.16
CA ALA A 65 -2.40 23.65 -42.96
C ALA A 65 -1.11 23.97 -42.18
N LEU A 66 -1.23 24.68 -41.04
CA LEU A 66 -0.10 24.99 -40.15
C LEU A 66 0.27 23.83 -39.21
N LEU A 67 -0.54 22.76 -39.14
CA LEU A 67 -0.24 21.60 -38.31
C LEU A 67 0.92 20.80 -38.90
N SER A 68 1.95 20.54 -38.09
CA SER A 68 3.12 19.75 -38.48
C SER A 68 3.17 18.46 -37.67
N TYR A 69 3.28 17.31 -38.35
CA TYR A 69 3.43 16.03 -37.68
C TYR A 69 4.77 15.95 -36.94
N ALA A 70 4.71 15.87 -35.61
CA ALA A 70 5.87 15.61 -34.76
C ALA A 70 5.87 14.15 -34.24
N ALA A 71 4.70 13.65 -33.85
CA ALA A 71 4.46 12.28 -33.37
C ALA A 71 2.97 11.92 -33.53
N ALA A 72 2.61 10.66 -33.27
CA ALA A 72 1.21 10.23 -33.21
C ALA A 72 0.41 11.16 -32.29
N SER A 73 -0.64 11.77 -32.84
CA SER A 73 -1.38 12.87 -32.22
C SER A 73 -2.80 12.92 -32.79
N PHE A 74 -3.70 13.59 -32.08
CA PHE A 74 -5.02 13.99 -32.57
C PHE A 74 -5.04 15.49 -32.87
N VAL A 75 -5.90 15.90 -33.81
CA VAL A 75 -6.20 17.32 -34.05
C VAL A 75 -7.27 17.75 -33.05
N LYS A 76 -7.02 18.84 -32.33
CA LYS A 76 -7.99 19.50 -31.44
C LYS A 76 -8.33 20.89 -31.93
N MET A 77 -9.59 21.28 -31.77
CA MET A 77 -10.01 22.66 -31.91
C MET A 77 -9.76 23.38 -30.58
N THR A 78 -8.93 24.42 -30.59
CA THR A 78 -8.58 25.20 -29.40
C THR A 78 -9.31 26.54 -29.31
N GLY A 79 -9.99 26.91 -30.41
CA GLY A 79 -10.83 28.08 -30.53
C GLY A 79 -11.50 28.09 -31.90
N VAL A 80 -12.35 29.09 -32.15
CA VAL A 80 -12.98 29.28 -33.46
C VAL A 80 -11.89 29.35 -34.53
N ASN A 81 -12.00 28.50 -35.55
CA ASN A 81 -11.06 28.42 -36.68
C ASN A 81 -9.59 28.17 -36.28
N THR A 82 -9.34 27.64 -35.07
CA THR A 82 -7.98 27.43 -34.54
C THR A 82 -7.80 25.98 -34.12
N PHE A 83 -6.92 25.29 -34.84
CA PHE A 83 -6.57 23.88 -34.61
C PHE A 83 -5.15 23.76 -34.08
N ALA A 84 -4.94 22.79 -33.20
CA ALA A 84 -3.63 22.40 -32.69
C ALA A 84 -3.53 20.87 -32.67
N LEU A 85 -2.31 20.34 -32.60
CA LEU A 85 -2.11 18.92 -32.28
C LEU A 85 -2.15 18.73 -30.77
N ARG A 86 -2.78 17.64 -30.34
CA ARG A 86 -2.68 17.12 -28.98
C ARG A 86 -2.03 15.74 -29.06
N THR A 87 -1.00 15.54 -28.27
CA THR A 87 -0.29 14.26 -28.21
C THR A 87 -1.20 13.17 -27.63
N LEU A 88 -0.82 11.90 -27.82
CA LEU A 88 -1.53 10.78 -27.21
C LEU A 88 -1.52 10.86 -25.67
N GLN A 89 -0.41 11.31 -25.07
CA GLN A 89 -0.29 11.46 -23.61
C GLN A 89 -1.27 12.51 -23.09
N GLU A 90 -1.27 13.71 -23.68
CA GLU A 90 -2.17 14.78 -23.27
C GLU A 90 -3.65 14.42 -23.48
N THR A 91 -3.96 13.56 -24.46
CA THR A 91 -5.32 13.04 -24.67
C THR A 91 -5.69 12.03 -23.59
N SER A 92 -4.73 11.16 -23.21
CA SER A 92 -4.90 10.23 -22.11
C SER A 92 -5.12 10.96 -20.78
N ASP A 93 -4.38 12.03 -20.53
CA ASP A 93 -4.50 12.83 -19.30
C ASP A 93 -5.85 13.54 -19.23
N ASP A 94 -6.31 14.14 -20.35
CA ASP A 94 -7.64 14.75 -20.44
C ASP A 94 -8.74 13.70 -20.19
N LEU A 95 -8.59 12.48 -20.75
CA LEU A 95 -9.56 11.41 -20.60
C LEU A 95 -9.57 10.83 -19.18
N GLU A 96 -8.41 10.55 -18.59
CA GLU A 96 -8.31 10.08 -17.19
C GLU A 96 -8.86 11.12 -16.21
N ALA A 97 -8.64 12.42 -16.45
CA ALA A 97 -9.16 13.48 -15.59
C ALA A 97 -10.65 13.79 -15.81
N THR A 98 -11.21 13.48 -16.98
CA THR A 98 -12.62 13.76 -17.34
C THR A 98 -13.53 12.55 -17.15
N ILE A 99 -13.00 11.36 -17.39
CA ILE A 99 -13.65 10.09 -17.12
C ILE A 99 -13.48 9.84 -15.62
N ASP A 100 -14.44 10.33 -14.85
CA ASP A 100 -14.62 9.82 -13.51
C ASP A 100 -15.00 8.33 -13.63
N HIS A 101 -14.03 7.46 -13.34
CA HIS A 101 -14.22 6.02 -13.40
C HIS A 101 -15.36 5.54 -12.50
N ASP A 102 -15.70 6.29 -11.43
CA ASP A 102 -16.83 5.99 -10.53
C ASP A 102 -18.20 6.29 -11.16
N ASN A 103 -18.22 7.05 -12.26
CA ASN A 103 -19.41 7.40 -13.04
C ASN A 103 -19.55 6.58 -14.33
N LEU A 104 -18.62 5.64 -14.61
CA LEU A 104 -18.78 4.69 -15.70
C LEU A 104 -19.76 3.60 -15.28
N PHE A 105 -20.85 3.45 -16.04
CA PHE A 105 -22.03 2.58 -15.78
C PHE A 105 -21.73 1.09 -15.53
N ASN A 106 -20.47 0.68 -15.60
CA ASN A 106 -20.01 -0.70 -15.45
C ASN A 106 -19.02 -0.90 -14.27
N PHE A 107 -18.80 0.14 -13.45
CA PHE A 107 -18.08 0.07 -12.18
C PHE A 107 -19.01 0.58 -11.08
N THR A 108 -19.06 -0.10 -9.94
CA THR A 108 -19.77 0.41 -8.77
C THR A 108 -18.98 1.61 -8.24
N SER A 109 -19.62 2.75 -7.98
CA SER A 109 -18.95 3.93 -7.41
C SER A 109 -18.22 3.56 -6.10
N ASP A 110 -17.00 4.08 -5.91
CA ASP A 110 -16.09 3.83 -4.78
C ASP A 110 -15.45 2.42 -4.71
N GLU A 111 -15.46 1.61 -5.78
CA GLU A 111 -14.77 0.29 -5.77
C GLU A 111 -13.23 0.37 -5.87
N HIS A 112 -12.69 1.52 -6.26
CA HIS A 112 -11.25 1.73 -6.27
C HIS A 112 -10.77 2.28 -4.93
N PHE A 113 -10.66 1.41 -3.93
CA PHE A 113 -9.69 1.64 -2.86
C PHE A 113 -8.34 1.90 -3.55
N LEU A 114 -7.77 3.10 -3.38
CA LEU A 114 -6.48 3.43 -3.96
C LEU A 114 -5.49 2.29 -3.66
N GLN A 115 -4.75 1.78 -4.64
CA GLN A 115 -3.77 0.71 -4.41
C GLN A 115 -2.74 1.12 -3.34
N SER A 116 -2.44 2.42 -3.24
CA SER A 116 -1.66 3.03 -2.16
C SER A 116 -2.35 2.90 -0.80
N ALA A 117 -3.67 3.05 -0.71
CA ALA A 117 -4.41 2.86 0.54
C ALA A 117 -4.38 1.40 1.04
N ILE A 118 -4.14 0.41 0.19
CA ILE A 118 -4.01 -1.00 0.61
C ILE A 118 -2.55 -1.36 0.96
N THR A 119 -1.57 -0.75 0.29
CA THR A 119 -0.14 -0.97 0.56
C THR A 119 0.43 -0.10 1.68
N GLU A 120 -0.25 0.99 2.04
CA GLU A 120 0.11 1.90 3.13
C GLU A 120 -0.58 1.59 4.47
N VAL A 121 -1.60 0.72 4.49
CA VAL A 121 -2.21 0.22 5.74
C VAL A 121 -1.23 -0.74 6.43
N GLY A 122 -0.17 -0.15 6.98
CA GLY A 122 0.31 -0.54 8.29
C GLY A 122 -0.82 -0.26 9.27
N THR A 123 -1.37 -1.33 9.85
CA THR A 123 -2.47 -1.34 10.83
C THR A 123 -3.81 -0.75 10.34
N ILE A 124 -4.88 -1.55 10.40
CA ILE A 124 -6.26 -1.04 10.29
C ILE A 124 -6.53 -0.17 11.54
N ALA A 125 -6.34 1.14 11.42
CA ALA A 125 -6.47 2.06 12.55
C ALA A 125 -7.94 2.37 12.90
N THR A 126 -8.83 2.32 11.91
CA THR A 126 -10.29 2.54 12.06
C THR A 126 -11.06 1.71 11.04
N GLY A 127 -12.23 1.19 11.41
CA GLY A 127 -13.10 0.35 10.57
C GLY A 127 -13.37 -1.01 11.21
N VAL A 128 -14.46 -1.67 10.80
CA VAL A 128 -14.71 -3.07 11.15
C VAL A 128 -13.98 -3.94 10.12
N TRP A 129 -13.10 -4.82 10.58
CA TRP A 129 -12.50 -5.82 9.71
C TRP A 129 -13.51 -6.96 9.51
N GLU A 130 -14.15 -7.00 8.34
CA GLU A 130 -15.11 -8.05 7.95
C GLU A 130 -14.42 -9.30 7.37
N GLY A 131 -13.10 -9.43 7.53
CA GLY A 131 -12.38 -10.63 7.11
C GLY A 131 -12.59 -11.80 8.07
N THR A 132 -12.31 -13.01 7.59
CA THR A 132 -12.27 -14.22 8.42
C THR A 132 -11.19 -14.11 9.50
N ASP A 133 -11.40 -14.74 10.66
CA ASP A 133 -10.43 -14.76 11.77
C ASP A 133 -8.99 -15.06 11.28
N VAL A 134 -7.99 -14.29 11.75
CA VAL A 134 -6.58 -14.57 11.44
C VAL A 134 -6.18 -15.86 12.14
N GLY A 135 -5.87 -16.92 11.41
CA GLY A 135 -5.42 -18.19 11.99
C GLY A 135 -4.15 -18.04 12.85
N VAL A 136 -4.00 -18.92 13.85
CA VAL A 136 -2.86 -18.91 14.80
C VAL A 136 -1.51 -18.98 14.10
N SER A 137 -1.41 -19.72 12.98
CA SER A 137 -0.20 -19.79 12.15
C SER A 137 0.25 -18.45 11.57
N HIS A 138 -0.64 -17.46 11.53
CA HIS A 138 -0.41 -16.12 11.00
C HIS A 138 -0.38 -15.05 12.11
N GLY A 139 -0.20 -15.46 13.38
CA GLY A 139 -0.07 -14.54 14.52
C GLY A 139 -1.40 -14.04 15.11
N GLY A 140 -2.54 -14.54 14.63
CA GLY A 140 -3.84 -14.29 15.23
C GLY A 140 -4.25 -15.33 16.26
N THR A 141 -5.52 -15.30 16.67
CA THR A 141 -6.13 -16.30 17.57
C THR A 141 -6.90 -17.39 16.81
N GLY A 142 -7.27 -17.14 15.55
CA GLY A 142 -8.14 -18.00 14.74
C GLY A 142 -9.59 -18.09 15.24
N GLN A 143 -10.03 -17.12 16.06
CA GLN A 143 -11.33 -17.17 16.74
C GLN A 143 -12.00 -15.78 16.79
N SER A 144 -13.32 -15.74 16.57
CA SER A 144 -14.09 -14.49 16.52
C SER A 144 -14.49 -13.93 17.89
N THR A 145 -14.19 -14.62 18.99
CA THR A 145 -14.52 -14.15 20.35
C THR A 145 -13.29 -14.15 21.25
N ALA A 146 -13.25 -13.22 22.20
CA ALA A 146 -12.12 -13.08 23.12
C ALA A 146 -11.88 -14.35 23.96
N LEU A 147 -12.95 -15.01 24.42
CA LEU A 147 -12.84 -16.24 25.21
C LEU A 147 -12.28 -17.39 24.36
N ALA A 148 -12.86 -17.64 23.19
CA ALA A 148 -12.35 -18.69 22.29
C ALA A 148 -10.91 -18.40 21.87
N GLY A 149 -10.57 -17.13 21.62
CA GLY A 149 -9.20 -16.73 21.27
C GLY A 149 -8.20 -16.92 22.40
N PHE A 150 -8.59 -16.64 23.65
CA PHE A 150 -7.78 -16.95 24.82
C PHE A 150 -7.55 -18.46 24.94
N ASP A 151 -8.61 -19.25 24.83
CA ASP A 151 -8.54 -20.71 24.89
C ASP A 151 -7.68 -21.30 23.75
N ALA A 152 -7.76 -20.72 22.55
CA ALA A 152 -6.96 -21.16 21.39
C ALA A 152 -5.46 -20.88 21.53
N LEU A 153 -5.08 -19.84 22.28
CA LEU A 153 -3.68 -19.49 22.54
C LEU A 153 -3.14 -20.08 23.85
N CYS A 154 -4.01 -20.61 24.70
CA CYS A 154 -3.62 -21.16 26.00
C CYS A 154 -3.23 -22.65 25.86
N PRO A 155 -2.13 -23.11 26.47
CA PRO A 155 -1.78 -24.54 26.47
C PRO A 155 -2.66 -25.39 27.41
N THR A 156 -3.48 -24.78 28.27
CA THR A 156 -4.30 -25.48 29.27
C THR A 156 -5.61 -26.02 28.69
N GLY A 157 -6.07 -27.19 29.13
CA GLY A 157 -7.32 -27.78 28.64
C GLY A 157 -8.14 -28.50 29.71
N THR A 158 -7.61 -28.70 30.91
CA THR A 158 -8.30 -29.39 32.00
C THR A 158 -8.45 -28.53 33.25
N LYS A 159 -9.40 -28.90 34.11
CA LYS A 159 -9.70 -28.15 35.33
C LYS A 159 -8.48 -28.15 36.25
N GLY A 160 -8.01 -26.96 36.61
CA GLY A 160 -6.90 -26.77 37.53
C GLY A 160 -5.52 -26.86 36.87
N ASP A 161 -5.45 -26.91 35.54
CA ASP A 161 -4.20 -26.73 34.81
C ASP A 161 -3.59 -25.36 35.11
N LEU A 162 -2.26 -25.33 35.22
CA LEU A 162 -1.47 -24.11 35.25
C LEU A 162 -0.67 -24.00 33.96
N ALA A 163 -0.71 -22.84 33.29
CA ALA A 163 0.20 -22.56 32.19
C ALA A 163 1.59 -22.26 32.75
N VAL A 164 2.58 -23.09 32.40
CA VAL A 164 3.97 -22.96 32.86
C VAL A 164 4.90 -22.91 31.66
N TYR A 165 6.05 -22.25 31.79
CA TYR A 165 7.03 -22.20 30.71
C TYR A 165 7.92 -23.45 30.77
N GLY A 166 7.83 -24.34 29.77
CA GLY A 166 8.52 -25.63 29.75
C GLY A 166 9.95 -25.59 29.18
N GLY A 167 10.51 -24.39 28.97
CA GLY A 167 11.78 -24.19 28.26
C GLY A 167 11.62 -24.00 26.75
N SER A 168 12.74 -23.93 26.03
CA SER A 168 12.94 -23.74 24.57
C SER A 168 11.82 -23.10 23.73
N SER A 169 11.11 -22.12 24.28
CA SER A 169 10.09 -21.27 23.64
C SER A 169 8.65 -21.82 23.62
N ALA A 170 8.26 -22.73 24.53
CA ALA A 170 6.88 -23.19 24.61
C ALA A 170 6.31 -23.15 26.03
N SER A 171 5.11 -22.55 26.17
CA SER A 171 4.27 -22.73 27.34
C SER A 171 3.59 -24.10 27.27
N VAL A 172 3.56 -24.82 28.38
CA VAL A 172 2.94 -26.14 28.52
C VAL A 172 1.93 -26.11 29.67
N ALA A 173 0.98 -27.05 29.67
CA ALA A 173 0.07 -27.23 30.79
C ALA A 173 0.70 -28.12 31.87
N LEU A 174 0.74 -27.61 33.10
CA LEU A 174 0.97 -28.40 34.30
C LEU A 174 -0.40 -28.76 34.89
N GLY A 175 -0.78 -30.04 34.77
CA GLY A 175 -2.05 -30.52 35.31
C GLY A 175 -2.18 -30.30 36.82
N VAL A 176 -3.41 -30.30 37.33
CA VAL A 176 -3.67 -30.24 38.76
C VAL A 176 -3.02 -31.44 39.47
N GLY A 177 -2.30 -31.17 40.56
CA GLY A 177 -1.73 -32.21 41.42
C GLY A 177 -2.80 -33.03 42.13
N THR A 178 -2.38 -34.08 42.83
CA THR A 178 -3.27 -34.79 43.77
C THR A 178 -3.51 -33.93 45.02
N ASN A 179 -4.52 -34.32 45.81
CA ASN A 179 -4.76 -33.68 47.11
C ASN A 179 -3.49 -33.72 47.98
N ASP A 180 -3.34 -32.71 48.83
CA ASP A 180 -2.23 -32.55 49.78
C ASP A 180 -0.85 -32.29 49.14
N GLN A 181 -0.80 -32.10 47.83
CA GLN A 181 0.41 -31.66 47.13
C GLN A 181 0.55 -30.14 47.12
N VAL A 182 1.80 -29.68 47.15
CA VAL A 182 2.20 -28.27 47.05
C VAL A 182 3.07 -28.06 45.83
N LEU A 183 2.98 -26.87 45.25
CA LEU A 183 3.85 -26.50 44.14
C LEU A 183 5.28 -26.31 44.69
N THR A 184 6.19 -27.13 44.20
CA THR A 184 7.57 -27.20 44.64
C THR A 184 8.48 -26.82 43.48
N ALA A 185 9.44 -25.93 43.75
CA ALA A 185 10.49 -25.63 42.79
C ALA A 185 11.38 -26.86 42.59
N ASP A 186 11.59 -27.24 41.35
CA ASP A 186 12.47 -28.35 40.98
C ASP A 186 13.19 -27.99 39.67
N SER A 187 14.48 -27.64 39.79
CA SER A 187 15.32 -27.28 38.64
C SER A 187 15.58 -28.44 37.67
N ASN A 188 15.23 -29.67 38.06
CA ASN A 188 15.40 -30.84 37.21
C ASN A 188 14.16 -31.09 36.34
N GLU A 189 13.05 -30.43 36.62
CA GLU A 189 11.84 -30.45 35.79
C GLU A 189 11.94 -29.42 34.67
N ALA A 190 11.44 -29.76 33.48
CA ALA A 190 11.46 -28.85 32.33
C ALA A 190 10.69 -27.54 32.58
N SER A 191 9.65 -27.59 33.43
CA SER A 191 8.86 -26.44 33.88
C SER A 191 9.51 -25.65 35.03
N GLY A 192 10.58 -26.17 35.65
CA GLY A 192 11.19 -25.61 36.86
C GLY A 192 10.37 -25.73 38.15
N ILE A 193 9.14 -26.24 38.05
CA ILE A 193 8.19 -26.44 39.16
C ILE A 193 7.39 -27.73 38.94
N LYS A 194 7.00 -28.39 40.04
CA LYS A 194 6.13 -29.58 40.03
C LYS A 194 5.21 -29.63 41.23
N TRP A 195 4.18 -30.47 41.18
CA TRP A 195 3.44 -30.88 42.36
C TRP A 195 4.22 -31.95 43.12
N ALA A 196 4.40 -31.76 44.42
CA ALA A 196 5.02 -32.74 45.31
C ALA A 196 4.30 -32.75 46.65
N ASP A 197 4.34 -33.86 47.37
CA ASP A 197 3.78 -33.95 48.72
C ASP A 197 4.39 -32.86 49.62
N ALA A 198 3.55 -32.22 50.43
CA ALA A 198 4.04 -31.22 51.37
C ALA A 198 5.11 -31.82 52.28
N ALA A 199 6.34 -31.29 52.23
CA ALA A 199 7.38 -31.67 53.17
C ALA A 199 6.85 -31.38 54.59
N GLY A 200 6.82 -32.41 55.45
CA GLY A 200 6.34 -32.26 56.82
C GLY A 200 7.02 -31.06 57.46
N GLY A 201 6.23 -30.05 57.84
CA GLY A 201 6.75 -28.79 58.34
C GLY A 201 7.78 -29.06 59.42
N GLY A 202 9.05 -28.70 59.16
CA GLY A 202 10.10 -28.81 60.16
C GLY A 202 9.63 -28.03 61.37
N GLY A 203 9.30 -28.74 62.45
CA GLY A 203 8.75 -28.12 63.65
C GLY A 203 9.66 -26.97 64.02
N TYR A 204 9.12 -25.75 64.00
CA TYR A 204 9.78 -24.63 64.64
C TYR A 204 10.06 -25.09 66.07
N ASN A 205 11.31 -25.38 66.42
CA ASN A 205 11.70 -25.52 67.81
C ASN A 205 11.68 -24.09 68.35
N PRO A 206 10.66 -23.63 69.10
CA PRO A 206 10.70 -22.29 69.64
C PRO A 206 11.91 -22.24 70.56
N VAL A 207 12.98 -21.58 70.11
CA VAL A 207 14.11 -21.24 70.97
C VAL A 207 13.50 -20.47 72.14
N PRO A 208 13.66 -20.92 73.40
CA PRO A 208 13.15 -20.16 74.53
C PRO A 208 13.91 -18.84 74.55
N VAL A 209 13.26 -17.77 74.09
CA VAL A 209 13.81 -16.42 74.17
C VAL A 209 13.85 -16.05 75.65
N CYS A 210 15.04 -16.00 76.22
CA CYS A 210 15.25 -15.31 77.50
C CYS A 210 15.10 -13.81 77.24
N THR A 211 13.90 -13.27 77.47
CA THR A 211 13.66 -11.83 77.49
C THR A 211 14.10 -11.29 78.86
N SER A 212 15.38 -10.90 78.97
CA SER A 212 15.83 -10.01 80.04
C SER A 212 16.34 -8.69 79.46
N TYR A 213 15.39 -7.76 79.37
CA TYR A 213 15.48 -6.30 79.27
C TYR A 213 16.76 -5.66 78.72
N GLY A 214 16.65 -5.13 77.50
CA GLY A 214 17.15 -3.77 77.24
C GLY A 214 18.45 -3.59 76.48
N THR A 215 18.83 -4.49 75.58
CA THR A 215 19.54 -4.17 74.31
C THR A 215 19.60 -5.44 73.47
N GLU A 216 19.04 -5.42 72.26
CA GLU A 216 18.98 -6.59 71.38
C GLU A 216 20.39 -6.92 70.85
N ALA A 217 21.02 -7.95 71.40
CA ALA A 217 22.17 -8.59 70.78
C ALA A 217 21.66 -9.74 69.90
N ILE A 218 21.55 -9.49 68.59
CA ILE A 218 21.27 -10.54 67.59
C ILE A 218 22.55 -11.37 67.44
N LEU A 219 22.56 -12.58 68.00
CA LEU A 219 23.64 -13.55 67.79
C LEU A 219 23.43 -14.26 66.45
N SER A 220 24.10 -13.81 65.39
CA SER A 220 24.13 -14.52 64.11
C SER A 220 25.00 -15.77 64.24
N SER A 221 24.40 -16.95 64.07
CA SER A 221 25.10 -18.23 64.07
C SER A 221 26.08 -18.31 62.90
N GLY A 222 27.37 -18.36 63.18
CA GLY A 222 28.40 -18.53 62.15
C GLY A 222 29.85 -18.42 62.60
N SER A 223 30.14 -18.14 63.87
CA SER A 223 31.52 -18.11 64.36
C SER A 223 31.59 -18.81 65.70
N ASN A 224 32.64 -19.61 65.91
CA ASN A 224 33.04 -20.17 67.20
C ASN A 224 33.57 -19.06 68.14
N ASP A 225 32.94 -17.88 68.09
CA ASP A 225 33.35 -16.73 68.85
C ASP A 225 32.97 -16.97 70.30
N GLU A 226 34.00 -16.89 71.12
CA GLU A 226 33.91 -16.92 72.57
C GLU A 226 33.07 -15.71 73.02
N ILE A 227 31.78 -15.93 73.30
CA ILE A 227 30.91 -14.89 73.86
C ILE A 227 31.36 -14.66 75.32
N THR A 228 32.35 -13.79 75.49
CA THR A 228 32.80 -13.33 76.81
C THR A 228 31.94 -12.13 77.23
N GLY A 229 30.80 -12.41 77.84
CA GLY A 229 29.95 -11.41 78.48
C GLY A 229 29.71 -11.80 79.93
N SER A 230 30.26 -11.04 80.89
CA SER A 230 29.83 -11.16 82.28
C SER A 230 28.52 -10.39 82.44
N ASN A 231 27.40 -11.08 82.65
CA ASN A 231 26.20 -10.45 83.17
C ASN A 231 25.88 -11.12 84.51
N GLN A 232 25.77 -10.32 85.58
CA GLN A 232 25.69 -10.78 86.98
C GLN A 232 24.39 -11.53 87.34
N ALA A 233 23.62 -11.99 86.35
CA ALA A 233 22.41 -12.79 86.54
C ALA A 233 22.61 -14.28 86.17
N CYS A 234 23.71 -14.66 85.52
CA CYS A 234 24.02 -16.06 85.25
C CYS A 234 25.51 -16.31 85.51
N ASP A 235 25.84 -16.98 86.62
CA ASP A 235 27.22 -17.40 86.91
C ASP A 235 27.58 -18.57 85.99
N TRP A 236 28.31 -18.29 84.91
CA TRP A 236 28.77 -19.31 83.97
C TRP A 236 30.18 -19.73 84.32
N VAL A 237 30.33 -20.84 85.06
CA VAL A 237 31.65 -21.43 85.30
C VAL A 237 31.98 -22.42 84.20
N TRP A 238 32.98 -22.08 83.39
CA TRP A 238 33.59 -22.99 82.44
C TRP A 238 34.49 -24.01 83.18
N LEU A 239 34.10 -25.29 83.18
CA LEU A 239 34.99 -26.38 83.56
C LEU A 239 35.46 -27.06 82.28
N ALA A 240 36.65 -26.69 81.80
CA ALA A 240 37.30 -27.45 80.74
C ALA A 240 37.75 -28.80 81.32
N ASN A 241 37.28 -29.90 80.72
CA ASN A 241 37.90 -31.22 80.91
C ASN A 241 38.36 -31.77 79.55
N GLN A 242 39.46 -32.52 79.54
CA GLN A 242 40.35 -32.71 78.38
C GLN A 242 39.77 -33.41 77.15
N ASP A 243 38.50 -33.82 77.15
CA ASP A 243 37.92 -34.69 76.12
C ASP A 243 36.76 -34.08 75.29
N ASN A 244 36.76 -32.77 75.09
CA ASN A 244 36.03 -32.10 73.99
C ASN A 244 34.48 -32.27 73.90
N TYR A 245 33.80 -32.65 74.98
CA TYR A 245 32.34 -32.55 75.08
C TYR A 245 31.94 -31.45 76.07
N LYS A 246 31.18 -30.45 75.60
CA LYS A 246 30.63 -29.38 76.45
C LYS A 246 29.22 -29.79 76.90
N TYR A 247 29.03 -29.98 78.21
CA TYR A 247 27.71 -30.16 78.80
C TYR A 247 27.27 -28.88 79.49
N LEU A 248 26.01 -28.48 79.29
CA LEU A 248 25.37 -27.38 80.01
C LEU A 248 24.74 -27.96 81.29
N LEU A 249 25.32 -27.67 82.46
CA LEU A 249 24.62 -27.88 83.72
C LEU A 249 23.84 -26.60 84.03
N ILE A 250 22.51 -26.71 83.99
CA ILE A 250 21.62 -25.68 84.51
C ILE A 250 21.44 -25.99 86.00
N ALA A 251 22.09 -25.23 86.88
CA ALA A 251 21.66 -25.20 88.28
C ALA A 251 20.35 -24.42 88.33
N GLY A 252 19.30 -25.05 88.88
CA GLY A 252 18.02 -24.38 89.15
C GLY A 252 18.13 -23.32 90.23
#